data_AF-A0A944HJ12-F1
#
_entry.id   AF-A0A944HJ12-F1
#
_cell.length_a   1.000
_cell.length_b   1.000
_cell.length_c   1.000
_cell.angle_alpha   90.00
_cell.angle_beta   90.00
_cell.angle_gamma   90.00
#
_symmetry.space_group_name_H-M   'P 1'
#
loop_
_entity.id
_entity.type
_entity.pdbx_description
1 polymer ?
#
loop_
_entity_poly.entity_id
_entity_poly.type
_entity_poly.pdbx_seq_one_letter_code
_entity_poly.pdbx_strand_id
1 'polypeptide(L)'
;MTAEINQLITHLGVQSTLATTQSRRAAIMNITNLHTGTITLHSTSIGNISIKALTAETASSPLYSVPGQSVVFAVDRPFKVQRYTLSAHQLEKSDVVIIDKNNPLIIDGGRTVFDYLPLGPEPGGLTGRINWPDRSADISVFHRVSLRKVAWLPHDESAARYLVSLELLETIQDPERTRVAEELVYHYHPAVAWKAFQVLYQADPQIALNYVPLLKQHQDTRLDNLLAPLEKAA
;
A
#
# COMPACT_ATOMS: atom_id res chain seq x y z
N MET A 1 -3.75 19.78 -8.58
CA MET A 1 -2.84 19.94 -7.42
C MET A 1 -3.22 21.12 -6.51
N THR A 2 -3.48 22.34 -7.02
CA THR A 2 -3.85 23.50 -6.19
C THR A 2 -5.22 23.39 -5.52
N ALA A 3 -6.19 22.73 -6.16
CA ALA A 3 -7.55 22.58 -5.64
C ALA A 3 -7.61 21.60 -4.46
N GLU A 4 -6.85 20.52 -4.55
CA GLU A 4 -6.72 19.44 -3.57
C GLU A 4 -6.02 19.95 -2.29
N ILE A 5 -5.01 20.80 -2.45
CA ILE A 5 -4.35 21.48 -1.32
C ILE A 5 -5.33 22.44 -0.61
N ASN A 6 -6.13 23.20 -1.36
CA ASN A 6 -7.10 24.14 -0.77
C ASN A 6 -8.24 23.42 -0.02
N GLN A 7 -8.70 22.26 -0.52
CA GLN A 7 -9.66 21.41 0.19
C GLN A 7 -9.11 20.90 1.52
N LEU A 8 -7.85 20.45 1.53
CA LEU A 8 -7.17 20.01 2.75
C LEU A 8 -7.07 21.14 3.79
N ILE A 9 -6.67 22.35 3.37
CA ILE A 9 -6.58 23.54 4.25
C ILE A 9 -7.93 23.87 4.88
N THR A 10 -9.00 23.83 4.09
CA THR A 10 -10.36 24.15 4.57
C THR A 10 -10.83 23.17 5.65
N HIS A 11 -10.50 21.88 5.49
CA HIS A 11 -10.88 20.84 6.45
C HIS A 11 -10.04 20.87 7.74
N LEU A 12 -8.78 21.32 7.69
CA LEU A 12 -7.93 21.49 8.87
C LEU A 12 -8.43 22.60 9.82
N GLY A 13 -9.23 23.54 9.32
CA GLY A 13 -9.78 24.64 10.12
C GLY A 13 -10.91 24.26 11.08
N VAL A 14 -11.47 23.04 10.96
CA VAL A 14 -12.60 22.59 11.79
C VAL A 14 -12.07 21.90 13.05
N GLN A 15 -11.88 22.66 14.13
CA GLN A 15 -11.40 22.12 15.41
C GLN A 15 -12.51 21.45 16.23
N SER A 16 -12.27 20.21 16.67
CA SER A 16 -13.04 19.57 17.74
C SER A 16 -12.41 19.87 19.11
N THR A 17 -13.16 20.50 20.02
CA THR A 17 -12.70 20.76 21.40
C THR A 17 -12.70 19.48 22.24
N LEU A 18 -11.52 18.92 22.53
CA LEU A 18 -11.34 17.77 23.43
C LEU A 18 -11.19 18.24 24.89
N ALA A 19 -12.30 18.21 25.63
CA ALA A 19 -12.45 18.85 26.95
C ALA A 19 -11.72 18.18 28.13
N THR A 20 -11.46 16.86 28.09
CA THR A 20 -10.83 16.13 29.22
C THR A 20 -9.59 15.35 28.81
N THR A 21 -8.69 15.06 29.77
CA THR A 21 -7.50 14.22 29.55
C THR A 21 -7.86 12.80 29.07
N GLN A 22 -8.95 12.23 29.58
CA GLN A 22 -9.42 10.91 29.15
C GLN A 22 -9.97 10.96 27.72
N SER A 23 -10.73 12.00 27.37
CA SER A 23 -11.20 12.23 26.00
C SER A 23 -10.03 12.44 25.03
N ARG A 24 -8.96 13.13 25.44
CA ARG A 24 -7.74 13.30 24.63
C ARG A 24 -7.01 11.98 24.42
N ARG A 25 -6.84 11.16 25.46
CA ARG A 25 -6.22 9.83 25.34
C ARG A 25 -7.02 8.91 24.43
N ALA A 26 -8.34 8.87 24.59
CA ALA A 26 -9.22 8.10 23.72
C ALA A 26 -9.13 8.57 22.25
N ALA A 27 -9.11 9.88 22.02
CA ALA A 27 -8.93 10.44 20.68
C ALA A 27 -7.58 10.05 20.07
N ILE A 28 -6.48 10.15 20.83
CA ILE A 28 -5.15 9.74 20.38
C ILE A 28 -5.12 8.24 20.03
N MET A 29 -5.68 7.39 20.90
CA MET A 29 -5.77 5.95 20.62
C MET A 29 -6.56 5.67 19.35
N ASN A 30 -7.67 6.36 19.12
CA ASN A 30 -8.51 6.20 17.93
C ASN A 30 -7.78 6.58 16.63
N ILE A 31 -6.84 7.52 16.68
CA ILE A 31 -6.06 7.95 15.51
C ILE A 31 -4.69 7.28 15.40
N THR A 32 -4.35 6.35 16.32
CA THR A 32 -3.05 5.67 16.33
C THR A 32 -3.17 4.27 15.76
N ASN A 33 -2.43 4.00 14.69
CA ASN A 33 -2.18 2.62 14.25
C ASN A 33 -1.11 2.00 15.16
N LEU A 34 -1.53 1.13 16.08
CA LEU A 34 -0.64 0.47 17.04
C LEU A 34 0.40 -0.45 16.39
N HIS A 35 0.11 -0.99 15.21
CA HIS A 35 1.03 -1.89 14.50
C HIS A 35 2.22 -1.13 13.90
N THR A 36 1.97 0.08 13.39
CA THR A 36 3.01 0.90 12.74
C THR A 36 3.52 2.05 13.62
N GLY A 37 2.93 2.26 14.80
CA GLY A 37 3.21 3.41 15.66
C GLY A 37 2.90 4.76 15.01
N THR A 38 2.01 4.78 14.02
CA THR A 38 1.68 5.98 13.23
C THR A 38 0.42 6.64 13.77
N ILE A 39 0.48 7.95 14.00
CA ILE A 39 -0.65 8.79 14.42
C ILE A 39 -1.15 9.55 13.20
N THR A 40 -2.39 9.31 12.77
CA THR A 40 -3.02 10.01 11.66
C THR A 40 -3.69 11.28 12.17
N LEU A 41 -3.08 12.44 11.92
CA LEU A 41 -3.58 13.73 12.37
C LEU A 41 -4.79 14.21 11.56
N HIS A 42 -4.81 13.85 10.26
CA HIS A 42 -5.88 14.21 9.35
C HIS A 42 -6.01 13.19 8.24
N SER A 43 -7.24 12.91 7.79
CA SER A 43 -7.52 12.00 6.68
C SER A 43 -8.76 12.47 5.92
N THR A 44 -8.65 12.46 4.60
CA THR A 44 -9.73 12.80 3.65
C THR A 44 -9.78 11.75 2.54
N SER A 45 -10.73 11.87 1.61
CA SER A 45 -10.77 11.03 0.41
C SER A 45 -9.53 11.19 -0.48
N ILE A 46 -8.88 12.36 -0.46
CA ILE A 46 -7.76 12.72 -1.34
C ILE A 46 -6.38 12.53 -0.72
N GLY A 47 -6.28 12.41 0.61
CA GLY A 47 -4.98 12.35 1.27
C GLY A 47 -5.04 12.35 2.78
N ASN A 48 -3.88 12.18 3.40
CA ASN A 48 -3.72 12.15 4.85
C ASN A 48 -2.44 12.86 5.33
N ILE A 49 -2.46 13.25 6.61
CA ILE A 49 -1.31 13.77 7.34
C ILE A 49 -1.09 12.84 8.52
N SER A 50 0.14 12.34 8.66
CA SER A 50 0.52 11.42 9.72
C SER A 50 1.85 11.78 10.32
N ILE A 51 2.03 11.41 11.59
CA ILE A 51 3.32 11.46 12.29
C ILE A 51 3.66 10.10 12.87
N LYS A 52 4.95 9.77 12.92
CA LYS A 52 5.46 8.49 13.40
C LYS A 52 6.78 8.70 14.12
N ALA A 53 6.97 8.02 15.24
CA ALA A 53 8.28 7.92 15.87
C ALA A 53 9.22 7.07 14.99
N LEU A 54 10.43 7.57 14.77
CA LEU A 54 11.50 6.82 14.12
C LEU A 54 11.94 5.70 15.07
N THR A 55 11.41 4.51 14.86
CA THR A 55 11.88 3.30 15.53
C THR A 55 12.99 2.68 14.68
N ALA A 56 13.90 1.94 15.31
CA ALA A 56 14.81 1.08 14.57
C ALA A 56 13.95 0.03 13.86
N GLU A 57 13.67 0.24 12.57
CA GLU A 57 12.88 -0.70 11.81
C GLU A 57 13.62 -2.03 11.76
N THR A 58 12.94 -3.09 12.16
CA THR A 58 13.49 -4.43 12.10
C THR A 58 13.69 -4.80 10.63
N ALA A 59 14.77 -5.51 10.33
CA ALA A 59 15.19 -5.86 8.96
C ALA A 59 14.16 -6.70 8.15
N SER A 60 13.00 -7.03 8.74
CA SER A 60 11.97 -7.90 8.18
C SER A 60 10.88 -7.17 7.39
N SER A 61 10.68 -5.86 7.59
CA SER A 61 9.59 -5.16 6.90
C SER A 61 9.88 -4.93 5.41
N PRO A 62 8.93 -5.20 4.50
CA PRO A 62 9.07 -4.93 3.07
C PRO A 62 9.00 -3.43 2.77
N LEU A 63 9.47 -3.04 1.58
CA LEU A 63 9.38 -1.67 1.07
C LEU A 63 8.14 -1.52 0.19
N TYR A 64 7.47 -0.37 0.31
CA TYR A 64 6.22 -0.10 -0.41
C TYR A 64 6.40 1.10 -1.35
N SER A 65 6.06 0.88 -2.63
CA SER A 65 5.82 1.94 -3.61
C SER A 65 4.33 2.20 -3.65
N VAL A 66 3.90 3.34 -3.11
CA VAL A 66 2.51 3.77 -3.11
C VAL A 66 2.38 4.87 -4.18
N PRO A 67 1.69 4.62 -5.30
CA PRO A 67 1.49 5.64 -6.34
C PRO A 67 0.92 6.94 -5.80
N GLY A 68 1.28 8.07 -6.42
CA GLY A 68 0.92 9.41 -5.97
C GLY A 68 2.09 10.17 -5.35
N GLN A 69 1.80 11.29 -4.70
CA GLN A 69 2.82 12.17 -4.13
C GLN A 69 2.83 12.12 -2.60
N SER A 70 4.01 12.24 -2.02
CA SER A 70 4.15 12.42 -0.58
C SER A 70 5.26 13.40 -0.24
N VAL A 71 5.07 14.10 0.88
CA VAL A 71 6.07 14.98 1.49
C VAL A 71 6.47 14.38 2.82
N VAL A 72 7.75 14.09 2.98
CA VAL A 72 8.35 13.53 4.19
C VAL A 72 9.16 14.64 4.86
N PHE A 73 8.91 14.92 6.12
CA PHE A 73 9.50 16.06 6.82
C PHE A 73 9.88 15.75 8.27
N ALA A 74 10.83 16.49 8.81
CA ALA A 74 11.24 16.40 10.22
C ALA A 74 10.34 17.25 11.11
N VAL A 75 9.82 16.67 12.20
CA VAL A 75 9.03 17.41 13.20
C VAL A 75 9.95 18.00 14.27
N ASP A 76 10.87 17.19 14.81
CA ASP A 76 11.76 17.59 15.90
C ASP A 76 13.24 17.62 15.48
N ARG A 77 13.78 16.49 15.01
CA ARG A 77 15.19 16.24 14.74
C ARG A 77 15.38 15.76 13.31
N PRO A 78 16.54 16.06 12.68
CA PRO A 78 16.83 15.60 11.33
C PRO A 78 16.97 14.07 11.28
N PHE A 79 16.62 13.46 10.15
CA PHE A 79 16.77 12.02 9.94
C PHE A 79 17.24 11.68 8.53
N LYS A 80 17.71 10.45 8.32
CA LYS A 80 18.26 9.97 7.04
C LYS A 80 17.29 9.01 6.39
N VAL A 81 17.17 9.13 5.08
CA VAL A 81 16.45 8.16 4.26
C VAL A 81 17.34 7.69 3.11
N GLN A 82 17.30 6.39 2.84
CA GLN A 82 17.80 5.82 1.59
C GLN A 82 16.70 5.94 0.55
N ARG A 83 17.01 6.54 -0.60
CA ARG A 83 16.11 6.56 -1.75
C ARG A 83 16.45 5.45 -2.73
N TYR A 84 15.42 4.96 -3.38
CA TYR A 84 15.51 3.99 -4.44
C TYR A 84 14.75 4.49 -5.66
N THR A 85 15.33 4.31 -6.83
CA THR A 85 14.63 4.49 -8.10
C THR A 85 13.89 3.21 -8.43
N LEU A 86 12.64 3.36 -8.87
CA LEU A 86 11.79 2.25 -9.26
C LEU A 86 12.01 1.93 -10.75
N SER A 87 12.44 0.70 -11.04
CA SER A 87 12.27 0.05 -12.34
C SER A 87 11.15 -1.00 -12.24
N ALA A 88 10.59 -1.44 -13.37
CA ALA A 88 9.32 -2.21 -13.42
C ALA A 88 9.20 -3.34 -12.36
N HIS A 89 10.28 -4.06 -12.08
CA HIS A 89 10.29 -5.19 -11.13
C HIS A 89 11.40 -5.12 -10.08
N GLN A 90 12.15 -4.02 -10.00
CA GLN A 90 13.32 -3.90 -9.14
C GLN A 90 13.52 -2.48 -8.62
N LEU A 91 14.06 -2.37 -7.42
CA LEU A 91 14.53 -1.12 -6.84
C LEU A 91 16.05 -1.01 -7.03
N GLU A 92 16.49 0.18 -7.41
CA GLU A 92 17.91 0.53 -7.52
C GLU A 92 18.25 1.59 -6.48
N LYS A 93 19.31 1.39 -5.70
CA LYS A 93 19.77 2.39 -4.72
C LYS A 93 20.20 3.65 -5.46
N SER A 94 19.60 4.78 -5.09
CA SER A 94 19.90 6.10 -5.67
C SER A 94 20.88 6.85 -4.77
N ASP A 95 20.37 7.49 -3.72
CA ASP A 95 21.08 8.43 -2.88
C ASP A 95 20.56 8.36 -1.43
N VAL A 96 21.34 8.90 -0.50
CA VAL A 96 20.93 9.08 0.90
C VAL A 96 20.67 10.55 1.13
N VAL A 97 19.47 10.87 1.63
CA VAL A 97 19.05 12.25 1.88
C VAL A 97 18.88 12.46 3.38
N ILE A 98 19.39 13.59 3.88
CA ILE A 98 19.11 14.09 5.22
C ILE A 98 17.88 14.99 5.13
N ILE A 99 16.85 14.65 5.88
CA ILE A 99 15.61 15.41 6.00
C ILE A 99 15.69 16.21 7.29
N ASP A 100 15.48 17.52 7.19
CA ASP A 100 15.42 18.45 8.32
C ASP A 100 14.26 19.46 8.13
N LYS A 101 14.16 20.46 8.99
CA LYS A 101 13.07 21.46 8.95
C LYS A 101 13.08 22.34 7.71
N ASN A 102 14.25 22.53 7.09
CA ASN A 102 14.44 23.35 5.89
C ASN A 102 14.44 22.50 4.61
N ASN A 103 14.67 21.19 4.73
CA ASN A 103 14.83 20.26 3.62
C ASN A 103 13.83 19.10 3.73
N PRO A 104 12.52 19.32 3.50
CA PRO A 104 11.56 18.24 3.34
C PRO A 104 11.82 17.48 2.03
N LEU A 105 11.53 16.18 2.02
CA LEU A 105 11.67 15.34 0.83
C LEU A 105 10.32 15.14 0.15
N ILE A 106 10.23 15.53 -1.12
CA ILE A 106 9.08 15.24 -1.98
C ILE A 106 9.35 13.92 -2.72
N ILE A 107 8.36 13.02 -2.70
CA ILE A 107 8.46 11.68 -3.27
C ILE A 107 7.28 11.49 -4.21
N ASP A 108 7.59 11.21 -5.47
CA ASP A 108 6.66 10.58 -6.41
C ASP A 108 6.76 9.06 -6.22
N GLY A 109 5.75 8.48 -5.56
CA GLY A 109 5.74 7.08 -5.18
C GLY A 109 5.54 6.12 -6.36
N GLY A 110 5.21 6.63 -7.56
CA GLY A 110 5.25 5.87 -8.81
C GLY A 110 6.65 5.77 -9.42
N ARG A 111 7.65 6.45 -8.85
CA ARG A 111 9.04 6.48 -9.38
C ARG A 111 10.10 6.27 -8.33
N THR A 112 9.81 6.62 -7.08
CA THR A 112 10.78 6.62 -5.98
C THR A 112 10.20 5.88 -4.78
N VAL A 113 10.99 4.99 -4.21
CA VAL A 113 10.75 4.37 -2.90
C VAL A 113 11.77 4.89 -1.92
N PHE A 114 11.44 4.94 -0.63
CA PHE A 114 12.40 5.32 0.39
C PHE A 114 12.35 4.36 1.58
N ASP A 115 13.46 4.32 2.29
CA ASP A 115 13.64 3.54 3.51
C ASP A 115 14.30 4.41 4.58
N TYR A 116 13.88 4.26 5.84
CA TYR A 116 14.47 4.98 6.96
C TYR A 116 15.81 4.36 7.32
N LEU A 117 16.86 5.17 7.40
CA LEU A 117 18.16 4.71 7.85
C LEU A 117 18.34 4.96 9.35
N PRO A 118 18.81 3.97 10.12
CA PRO A 118 19.13 4.19 11.53
C PRO A 118 20.27 5.21 11.67
N LEU A 119 20.02 6.27 12.42
CA LEU A 119 21.03 7.26 12.81
C LEU A 119 21.70 6.82 14.12
N GLY A 120 22.49 5.74 14.05
CA GLY A 120 23.23 5.26 15.22
C GLY A 120 22.34 4.82 16.40
N PRO A 121 22.90 4.76 17.61
CA PRO A 121 22.24 4.16 18.77
C PRO A 121 21.23 5.08 19.48
N GLU A 122 21.11 6.35 19.10
CA GLU A 122 20.18 7.29 19.71
C GLU A 122 18.77 7.04 19.19
N PRO A 123 17.83 6.49 20.00
CA PRO A 123 16.44 6.46 19.61
C PRO A 123 15.92 7.90 19.62
N GLY A 124 15.19 8.28 18.57
CA GLY A 124 14.31 9.44 18.69
C GLY A 124 14.36 10.39 17.50
N GLY A 125 13.19 10.51 16.91
CA GLY A 125 12.78 11.59 16.03
C GLY A 125 11.33 11.35 15.66
N LEU A 126 10.53 12.41 15.61
CA LEU A 126 9.20 12.38 15.02
C LEU A 126 9.33 12.74 13.55
N THR A 127 8.90 11.81 12.70
CA THR A 127 8.80 12.02 11.27
C THR A 127 7.36 12.37 10.93
N GLY A 128 7.19 13.34 10.05
CA GLY A 128 5.90 13.72 9.50
C GLY A 128 5.80 13.29 8.05
N ARG A 129 4.58 12.96 7.62
CA ARG A 129 4.28 12.58 6.26
C ARG A 129 2.93 13.16 5.82
N ILE A 130 2.92 13.82 4.67
CA ILE A 130 1.69 14.20 3.95
C ILE A 130 1.61 13.31 2.71
N ASN A 131 0.46 12.69 2.48
CA ASN A 131 0.25 11.77 1.37
C ASN A 131 -0.94 12.18 0.53
N TRP A 132 -0.76 12.16 -0.79
CA TRP A 132 -1.79 12.24 -1.83
C TRP A 132 -1.65 11.02 -2.73
N PRO A 133 -2.19 9.87 -2.30
CA PRO A 133 -2.08 8.64 -3.07
C PRO A 133 -2.88 8.73 -4.37
N ASP A 134 -2.32 8.17 -5.43
CA ASP A 134 -3.05 7.86 -6.65
C ASP A 134 -3.73 6.50 -6.49
N ARG A 135 -5.04 6.54 -6.22
CA ARG A 135 -5.85 5.34 -5.98
C ARG A 135 -6.17 4.56 -7.26
N SER A 136 -5.82 5.07 -8.43
CA SER A 136 -6.02 4.37 -9.71
C SER A 136 -4.97 3.31 -10.00
N ALA A 137 -3.90 3.25 -9.20
CA ALA A 137 -2.77 2.36 -9.42
C ALA A 137 -2.43 1.54 -8.16
N ASP A 138 -1.91 0.33 -8.39
CA ASP A 138 -1.59 -0.62 -7.33
C ASP A 138 -0.35 -0.23 -6.53
N ILE A 139 -0.36 -0.58 -5.24
CA ILE A 139 0.78 -0.46 -4.35
C ILE A 139 1.73 -1.62 -4.63
N SER A 140 2.97 -1.34 -5.02
CA SER A 140 3.97 -2.39 -5.27
C SER A 140 4.77 -2.68 -4.00
N VAL A 141 5.00 -3.97 -3.72
CA VAL A 141 5.69 -4.45 -2.51
C VAL A 141 7.01 -5.10 -2.90
N PHE A 142 8.10 -4.66 -2.28
CA PHE A 142 9.47 -5.09 -2.57
C PHE A 142 10.10 -5.72 -1.35
N HIS A 143 10.88 -6.77 -1.58
CA HIS A 143 11.69 -7.37 -0.53
C HIS A 143 12.91 -6.49 -0.25
N ARG A 144 13.10 -6.08 1.01
CA ARG A 144 14.09 -5.07 1.42
C ARG A 144 15.54 -5.44 1.07
N VAL A 145 15.91 -6.72 1.12
CA VAL A 145 17.28 -7.17 0.84
C VAL A 145 17.54 -7.39 -0.64
N SER A 146 16.63 -8.11 -1.32
CA SER A 146 16.81 -8.45 -2.75
C SER A 146 16.39 -7.32 -3.68
N LEU A 147 15.66 -6.33 -3.16
CA LEU A 147 15.11 -5.18 -3.89
C LEU A 147 14.18 -5.56 -5.05
N ARG A 148 13.74 -6.82 -5.11
CA ARG A 148 12.82 -7.32 -6.14
C ARG A 148 11.37 -7.14 -5.70
N LYS A 149 10.50 -6.85 -6.66
CA LYS A 149 9.05 -6.84 -6.45
C LYS A 149 8.60 -8.25 -6.09
N VAL A 150 7.98 -8.41 -4.92
CA VAL A 150 7.48 -9.71 -4.43
C VAL A 150 5.97 -9.79 -4.48
N ALA A 151 5.28 -8.68 -4.25
CA ALA A 151 3.82 -8.61 -4.26
C ALA A 151 3.33 -7.24 -4.76
N TRP A 152 2.01 -7.12 -4.85
CA TRP A 152 1.31 -5.86 -5.05
C TRP A 152 -0.02 -5.93 -4.30
N LEU A 153 -0.53 -4.78 -3.91
CA LEU A 153 -1.80 -4.63 -3.20
C LEU A 153 -2.67 -3.67 -4.02
N PRO A 154 -3.95 -4.03 -4.29
CA PRO A 154 -4.86 -3.10 -4.93
C PRO A 154 -5.04 -1.87 -4.05
N HIS A 155 -4.90 -0.69 -4.65
CA HIS A 155 -5.24 0.54 -3.95
C HIS A 155 -6.76 0.80 -3.98
N ASP A 156 -7.44 0.23 -4.96
CA ASP A 156 -8.90 0.27 -5.06
C ASP A 156 -9.56 -0.51 -3.91
N GLU A 157 -10.37 0.21 -3.12
CA GLU A 157 -11.11 -0.35 -1.98
C GLU A 157 -12.08 -1.46 -2.39
N SER A 158 -12.60 -1.43 -3.63
CA SER A 158 -13.46 -2.48 -4.17
C SER A 158 -12.68 -3.78 -4.37
N ALA A 159 -11.55 -3.71 -5.10
CA ALA A 159 -10.68 -4.86 -5.31
C ALA A 159 -10.13 -5.45 -4.00
N ALA A 160 -9.69 -4.61 -3.06
CA ALA A 160 -9.23 -5.07 -1.75
C ALA A 160 -10.34 -5.82 -0.98
N ARG A 161 -11.57 -5.31 -1.00
CA ARG A 161 -12.72 -5.96 -0.35
C ARG A 161 -12.98 -7.35 -0.93
N TYR A 162 -13.01 -7.48 -2.26
CA TYR A 162 -13.25 -8.78 -2.90
C TYR A 162 -12.13 -9.79 -2.64
N LEU A 163 -10.86 -9.36 -2.63
CA LEU A 163 -9.74 -10.23 -2.27
C LEU A 163 -9.86 -10.77 -0.84
N VAL A 164 -10.18 -9.89 0.13
CA VAL A 164 -10.38 -10.30 1.52
C VAL A 164 -11.60 -11.21 1.66
N SER A 165 -12.70 -10.91 0.96
CA SER A 165 -13.89 -11.74 0.97
C SER A 165 -13.63 -13.14 0.40
N LEU A 166 -12.91 -13.25 -0.73
CA LEU A 166 -12.53 -14.54 -1.30
C LEU A 166 -11.66 -15.36 -0.35
N GLU A 167 -10.65 -14.72 0.26
CA GLU A 167 -9.78 -15.38 1.24
C GLU A 167 -10.57 -15.87 2.47
N LEU A 168 -11.54 -15.08 2.95
CA LEU A 168 -12.42 -15.47 4.05
C LEU A 168 -13.27 -16.68 3.68
N LEU A 169 -13.89 -16.68 2.49
CA LEU A 169 -14.70 -17.80 1.99
C LEU A 169 -13.88 -19.08 1.85
N GLU A 170 -12.65 -18.99 1.36
CA GLU A 170 -11.71 -20.12 1.33
C GLU A 170 -11.36 -20.62 2.74
N THR A 171 -11.06 -19.70 3.66
CA THR A 171 -10.66 -20.03 5.03
C THR A 171 -11.75 -20.76 5.80
N ILE A 172 -13.01 -20.32 5.66
CA ILE A 172 -14.16 -20.98 6.30
C ILE A 172 -14.69 -22.16 5.50
N GLN A 173 -14.06 -22.47 4.35
CA GLN A 173 -14.48 -23.50 3.40
C GLN A 173 -15.95 -23.36 2.98
N ASP A 174 -16.39 -22.13 2.73
CA ASP A 174 -17.77 -21.84 2.36
C ASP A 174 -18.19 -22.66 1.12
N PRO A 175 -19.37 -23.30 1.11
CA PRO A 175 -19.82 -24.10 -0.01
C PRO A 175 -20.14 -23.27 -1.26
N GLU A 176 -20.49 -21.99 -1.11
CA GLU A 176 -20.83 -21.08 -2.22
C GLU A 176 -19.60 -20.35 -2.77
N ARG A 177 -18.39 -20.61 -2.25
CA ARG A 177 -17.16 -19.91 -2.68
C ARG A 177 -16.91 -20.02 -4.19
N THR A 178 -17.25 -21.17 -4.79
CA THR A 178 -17.09 -21.41 -6.23
C THR A 178 -18.01 -20.49 -7.03
N ARG A 179 -19.28 -20.37 -6.62
CA ARG A 179 -20.26 -19.49 -7.27
C ARG A 179 -19.83 -18.02 -7.20
N VAL A 180 -19.34 -17.58 -6.04
CA VAL A 180 -18.81 -16.22 -5.89
C VAL A 180 -17.59 -16.00 -6.78
N ALA A 181 -16.71 -16.99 -6.91
CA ALA A 181 -15.56 -16.93 -7.79
C ALA A 181 -15.95 -16.89 -9.28
N GLU A 182 -17.02 -17.58 -9.71
CA GLU A 182 -17.55 -17.51 -11.07
C GLU A 182 -18.01 -16.09 -11.44
N GLU A 183 -18.57 -15.34 -10.49
CA GLU A 183 -18.93 -13.94 -10.71
C GLU A 183 -17.69 -13.04 -10.74
N LEU A 184 -16.73 -13.28 -9.83
CA LEU A 184 -15.55 -12.43 -9.66
C LEU A 184 -14.43 -12.67 -10.67
N VAL A 185 -14.46 -13.77 -11.44
CA VAL A 185 -13.49 -13.99 -12.52
C VAL A 185 -13.58 -12.94 -13.64
N TYR A 186 -14.74 -12.26 -13.75
CA TYR A 186 -14.97 -11.15 -14.69
C TYR A 186 -14.60 -9.77 -14.12
N HIS A 187 -14.09 -9.70 -12.89
CA HIS A 187 -13.79 -8.43 -12.24
C HIS A 187 -12.69 -7.68 -13.00
N TYR A 188 -12.86 -6.36 -13.20
CA TYR A 188 -11.92 -5.53 -13.99
C TYR A 188 -10.48 -5.53 -13.44
N HIS A 189 -10.32 -5.79 -12.15
CA HIS A 189 -9.03 -5.81 -11.47
C HIS A 189 -8.34 -7.19 -11.62
N PRO A 190 -7.15 -7.27 -12.23
CA PRO A 190 -6.49 -8.55 -12.54
C PRO A 190 -6.20 -9.41 -11.31
N ALA A 191 -5.86 -8.79 -10.17
CA ALA A 191 -5.66 -9.53 -8.92
C ALA A 191 -6.93 -10.25 -8.43
N VAL A 192 -8.11 -9.63 -8.55
CA VAL A 192 -9.38 -10.23 -8.14
C VAL A 192 -9.73 -11.38 -9.08
N ALA A 193 -9.64 -11.13 -10.39
CA ALA A 193 -9.87 -12.16 -11.41
C ALA A 193 -8.94 -13.36 -11.23
N TRP A 194 -7.66 -13.11 -10.93
CA TRP A 194 -6.68 -14.16 -10.65
C TRP A 194 -7.04 -14.99 -9.40
N LYS A 195 -7.36 -14.34 -8.27
CA LYS A 195 -7.73 -15.05 -7.03
C LYS A 195 -9.02 -15.86 -7.23
N ALA A 196 -10.01 -15.30 -7.91
CA ALA A 196 -11.22 -16.01 -8.28
C ALA A 196 -10.89 -17.24 -9.16
N PHE A 197 -10.06 -17.07 -10.19
CA PHE A 197 -9.59 -18.18 -11.02
C PHE A 197 -8.88 -19.28 -10.20
N GLN A 198 -8.06 -18.93 -9.20
CA GLN A 198 -7.43 -19.92 -8.33
C GLN A 198 -8.46 -20.76 -7.55
N VAL A 199 -9.53 -20.13 -7.04
CA VAL A 199 -10.64 -20.84 -6.38
C VAL A 199 -11.34 -21.78 -7.35
N LEU A 200 -11.65 -21.32 -8.56
CA LEU A 200 -12.28 -22.14 -9.60
C LEU A 200 -11.38 -23.31 -10.01
N TYR A 201 -10.08 -23.07 -10.20
CA TYR A 201 -9.11 -24.07 -10.60
C TYR A 201 -8.93 -25.16 -9.53
N GLN A 202 -9.01 -24.79 -8.24
CA GLN A 202 -9.01 -25.78 -7.15
C GLN A 202 -10.29 -26.63 -7.12
N ALA A 203 -11.43 -26.08 -7.52
CA ALA A 203 -12.70 -26.79 -7.54
C ALA A 203 -12.83 -27.72 -8.76
N ASP A 204 -12.55 -27.22 -9.96
CA ASP A 204 -12.53 -27.98 -11.21
C ASP A 204 -11.50 -27.35 -12.19
N PRO A 205 -10.30 -27.95 -12.33
CA PRO A 205 -9.27 -27.46 -13.22
C PRO A 205 -9.71 -27.39 -14.70
N GLN A 206 -10.50 -28.35 -15.17
CA GLN A 206 -10.87 -28.44 -16.59
C GLN A 206 -11.84 -27.34 -16.97
N ILE A 207 -12.82 -27.05 -16.11
CA ILE A 207 -13.75 -25.94 -16.32
C ILE A 207 -13.01 -24.60 -16.17
N ALA A 208 -12.14 -24.47 -15.16
CA ALA A 208 -11.43 -23.24 -14.89
C ALA A 208 -10.55 -22.78 -16.07
N LEU A 209 -9.91 -23.72 -16.78
CA LEU A 209 -9.07 -23.41 -17.94
C LEU A 209 -9.82 -22.65 -19.06
N ASN A 210 -11.15 -22.77 -19.15
CA ASN A 210 -11.96 -22.00 -20.10
C ASN A 210 -11.94 -20.48 -19.84
N TYR A 211 -11.58 -20.06 -18.63
CA TYR A 211 -11.45 -18.64 -18.27
C TYR A 211 -10.08 -18.05 -18.61
N VAL A 212 -9.07 -18.84 -18.98
CA VAL A 212 -7.72 -18.32 -19.30
C VAL A 212 -7.75 -17.21 -20.37
N PRO A 213 -8.51 -17.33 -21.48
CA PRO A 213 -8.61 -16.25 -22.47
C PRO A 213 -9.19 -14.95 -21.91
N LEU A 214 -10.13 -15.04 -20.95
CA LEU A 214 -10.71 -13.89 -20.27
C LEU A 214 -9.65 -13.19 -19.43
N LEU A 215 -8.87 -13.94 -18.63
CA LEU A 215 -7.84 -13.35 -17.77
C LEU A 215 -6.74 -12.64 -18.57
N LYS A 216 -6.42 -13.11 -19.78
CA LYS A 216 -5.48 -12.44 -20.68
C LYS A 216 -5.95 -11.06 -21.19
N GLN A 217 -7.25 -10.78 -21.15
CA GLN A 217 -7.77 -9.48 -21.58
C GLN A 217 -7.32 -8.32 -20.69
N HIS A 218 -6.86 -8.60 -19.46
CA HIS A 218 -6.32 -7.58 -18.56
C HIS A 218 -4.98 -7.00 -19.05
N GLN A 219 -4.29 -7.64 -20.01
CA GLN A 219 -2.97 -7.21 -20.51
C GLN A 219 -1.94 -7.00 -19.39
N ASP A 220 -2.07 -7.77 -18.30
CA ASP A 220 -1.16 -7.71 -17.16
C ASP A 220 -0.05 -8.75 -17.35
N THR A 221 1.19 -8.26 -17.52
CA THR A 221 2.35 -9.12 -17.80
C THR A 221 2.62 -10.14 -16.70
N ARG A 222 2.30 -9.84 -15.44
CA ARG A 222 2.49 -10.79 -14.35
C ARG A 222 1.43 -11.89 -14.40
N LEU A 223 0.17 -11.52 -14.66
CA LEU A 223 -0.91 -12.47 -14.85
C LEU A 223 -0.61 -13.41 -16.02
N ASP A 224 -0.14 -12.88 -17.14
CA ASP A 224 0.28 -13.68 -18.30
C ASP A 224 1.37 -14.70 -17.94
N ASN A 225 2.37 -14.28 -17.15
CA ASN A 225 3.43 -15.17 -16.66
C ASN A 225 2.89 -16.27 -15.72
N LEU A 226 1.84 -15.99 -14.94
CA LEU A 226 1.19 -16.98 -14.07
C LEU A 226 0.31 -17.96 -14.87
N LEU A 227 -0.27 -17.52 -15.98
CA LEU A 227 -1.11 -18.35 -16.87
C LEU A 227 -0.29 -19.24 -17.82
N ALA A 228 0.88 -18.78 -18.26
CA ALA A 228 1.70 -19.48 -19.26
C ALA A 228 2.01 -20.96 -18.96
N PRO A 229 2.23 -21.41 -17.70
CA PRO A 229 2.40 -22.83 -17.40
C PRO A 229 1.12 -23.65 -17.56
N LEU A 230 -0.05 -23.06 -17.31
CA LEU A 230 -1.35 -23.73 -17.37
C LEU A 230 -1.78 -23.99 -18.81
N GLU A 231 -1.45 -23.07 -19.72
CA GLU A 231 -1.71 -23.22 -21.16
C GLU A 231 -0.88 -24.33 -21.80
N LYS A 232 0.30 -24.64 -21.25
CA LYS A 232 1.13 -25.74 -21.75
C LYS A 232 0.66 -27.10 -21.28
N ALA A 233 -0.24 -27.13 -20.29
CA ALA A 233 -0.76 -28.33 -19.65
C ALA A 233 -2.22 -28.64 -20.05
N ALA A 234 -2.90 -27.68 -20.69
CA ALA A 234 -4.23 -27.83 -21.30
C ALA A 234 -4.12 -28.39 -22.73
#